data_AF-A0A2N6BGB0-F1
#
_entry.id   AF-A0A2N6BGB0-F1
#
_cell.length_a   1.000
_cell.length_b   1.000
_cell.length_c   1.000
_cell.angle_alpha   90.00
_cell.angle_beta   90.00
_cell.angle_gamma   90.00
#
_symmetry.space_group_name_H-M   'P 1'
#
loop_
_entity.id
_entity.type
_entity.pdbx_description
1 polymer ?
#
loop_
_entity_poly.entity_id
_entity_poly.type
_entity_poly.pdbx_seq_one_letter_code
_entity_poly.pdbx_strand_id
1 'polypeptide(L)'
;MTRVAIAYGIVVVVSLILIGKLREPADYYGAVTGLDFFFGANLPLSLVWGAAGGAALALSSELSTRYTRWGRAIERMLLTLIGRLHPLDALLLALLSAAGEELLFRGLILPYAGLLPSALLFGALHIVPRKHLWVWSLWAAVAGLLLGYLAILTGGLIAPISAHFLVNFIGLLSAGRRSV
;
A
#
# COMPACT_ATOMS: atom_id res chain seq x y z
N MET A 1 -6.48 12.80 -12.51
CA MET A 1 -6.82 12.32 -11.15
C MET A 1 -8.10 11.50 -11.11
N THR A 2 -9.23 11.97 -11.65
CA THR A 2 -10.56 11.32 -11.54
C THR A 2 -10.59 9.84 -11.93
N ARG A 3 -9.98 9.45 -13.05
CA ARG A 3 -9.97 8.05 -13.52
C ARG A 3 -9.24 7.10 -12.55
N VAL A 4 -8.12 7.54 -11.96
CA VAL A 4 -7.32 6.74 -11.03
C VAL A 4 -8.05 6.58 -9.70
N ALA A 5 -8.63 7.67 -9.18
CA ALA A 5 -9.44 7.61 -7.97
C ALA A 5 -10.68 6.71 -8.13
N ILE A 6 -11.35 6.76 -9.29
CA ILE A 6 -12.46 5.85 -9.61
C ILE A 6 -11.98 4.39 -9.63
N ALA A 7 -10.84 4.10 -10.27
CA ALA A 7 -10.31 2.74 -10.31
C ALA A 7 -10.05 2.19 -8.90
N TYR A 8 -9.38 2.96 -8.02
CA TYR A 8 -9.17 2.54 -6.64
C TYR A 8 -10.47 2.45 -5.84
N GLY A 9 -11.42 3.36 -6.06
CA GLY A 9 -12.75 3.28 -5.45
C GLY A 9 -13.49 1.99 -5.83
N ILE A 10 -13.39 1.56 -7.10
CA ILE A 10 -13.95 0.27 -7.55
C ILE A 10 -13.24 -0.88 -6.83
N VAL A 11 -11.91 -0.87 -6.74
CA VAL A 11 -11.16 -1.92 -6.03
C VAL A 11 -11.58 -2.00 -4.56
N VAL A 12 -11.74 -0.86 -3.87
CA VAL A 12 -12.25 -0.81 -2.50
C VAL A 12 -13.63 -1.46 -2.41
N VAL A 13 -14.59 -1.02 -3.22
CA VAL A 13 -15.98 -1.52 -3.19
C VAL A 13 -16.04 -3.01 -3.48
N VAL A 14 -15.36 -3.47 -4.53
CA VAL A 14 -15.33 -4.89 -4.91
C VAL A 14 -14.69 -5.72 -3.80
N SER A 15 -13.57 -5.26 -3.24
CA SER A 15 -12.89 -6.00 -2.17
C SER A 15 -13.75 -6.08 -0.91
N LEU A 16 -14.44 -5.01 -0.52
CA LEU A 16 -15.38 -5.03 0.61
C LEU A 16 -16.55 -5.98 0.39
N ILE A 17 -17.12 -6.02 -0.82
CA ILE A 17 -18.19 -6.96 -1.17
C ILE A 17 -17.70 -8.41 -1.06
N LEU A 18 -16.51 -8.70 -1.57
CA LEU A 18 -15.93 -10.04 -1.52
C LEU A 18 -15.60 -10.44 -0.09
N ILE A 19 -14.94 -9.59 0.69
CA ILE A 19 -14.64 -9.84 2.11
C ILE A 19 -15.93 -10.07 2.90
N GLY A 20 -16.98 -9.27 2.67
CA GLY A 20 -18.26 -9.45 3.35
C GLY A 20 -18.99 -10.76 3.02
N LYS A 21 -18.62 -11.43 1.91
CA LYS A 21 -19.18 -12.73 1.49
C LYS A 21 -18.30 -13.92 1.90
N LEU A 22 -17.04 -13.69 2.22
CA LEU A 22 -16.05 -14.72 2.49
C LEU A 22 -15.73 -14.78 3.98
N ARG A 23 -15.71 -15.98 4.57
CA ARG A 23 -15.37 -16.16 5.99
C ARG A 23 -13.86 -16.25 6.23
N GLU A 24 -13.13 -16.85 5.29
CA GLU A 24 -11.67 -17.08 5.43
C GLU A 24 -10.87 -15.85 5.86
N PRO A 25 -11.10 -14.63 5.31
CA PRO A 25 -10.36 -13.46 5.78
C PRO A 25 -10.55 -13.16 7.27
N ALA A 26 -11.77 -13.27 7.78
CA ALA A 26 -12.05 -13.04 9.19
C ALA A 26 -11.42 -14.15 10.06
N ASP A 27 -11.58 -15.41 9.64
CA ASP A 27 -11.04 -16.57 10.35
C ASP A 27 -9.50 -16.54 10.41
N TYR A 28 -8.83 -16.14 9.31
CA TYR A 28 -7.38 -16.02 9.22
C TYR A 28 -6.81 -15.04 10.24
N TYR A 29 -7.48 -13.90 10.46
CA TYR A 29 -7.06 -12.90 11.46
C TYR A 29 -7.62 -13.17 12.86
N GLY A 30 -8.44 -14.21 13.05
CA GLY A 30 -9.14 -14.47 14.32
C GLY A 30 -10.15 -13.38 14.67
N ALA A 31 -10.68 -12.67 13.67
CA ALA A 31 -11.60 -11.56 13.85
C ALA A 31 -13.02 -12.07 14.16
N VAL A 32 -13.59 -11.62 15.28
CA VAL A 32 -14.97 -11.99 15.68
C VAL A 32 -15.99 -11.06 15.05
N THR A 33 -15.61 -9.79 14.85
CA THR A 33 -16.42 -8.77 14.18
C THR A 33 -15.70 -8.20 12.97
N GLY A 34 -16.45 -7.55 12.08
CA GLY A 34 -15.84 -6.78 10.99
C GLY A 34 -14.92 -5.67 11.49
N LEU A 35 -15.18 -5.08 12.66
CA LEU A 35 -14.31 -4.06 13.23
C LEU A 35 -12.96 -4.64 13.67
N ASP A 36 -12.94 -5.85 14.22
CA ASP A 36 -11.69 -6.53 14.61
C ASP A 36 -10.83 -6.83 13.38
N PHE A 37 -11.46 -7.26 12.27
CA PHE A 37 -10.78 -7.47 10.99
C PHE A 37 -10.10 -6.19 10.47
N PHE A 38 -10.76 -5.04 10.63
CA PHE A 38 -10.19 -3.76 10.20
C PHE A 38 -9.14 -3.23 11.17
N PHE A 39 -9.45 -3.12 12.46
CA PHE A 39 -8.61 -2.44 13.43
C PHE A 39 -7.51 -3.31 14.04
N GLY A 40 -7.61 -4.62 13.86
CA GLY A 40 -6.75 -5.59 14.51
C GLY A 40 -7.06 -5.74 16.00
N ALA A 41 -6.24 -6.55 16.68
CA ALA A 41 -6.46 -6.90 18.08
C ALA A 41 -6.32 -5.71 19.04
N ASN A 42 -5.54 -4.68 18.68
CA ASN A 42 -5.33 -3.48 19.48
C ASN A 42 -5.09 -2.26 18.58
N LEU A 43 -6.12 -1.44 18.38
CA LEU A 43 -6.06 -0.29 17.48
C LEU A 43 -4.87 0.66 17.73
N PRO A 44 -4.59 1.12 18.97
CA PRO A 44 -3.42 1.95 19.23
C PRO A 44 -2.10 1.31 18.79
N LEU A 45 -1.89 0.03 19.12
CA LEU A 45 -0.68 -0.69 18.75
C LEU A 45 -0.60 -0.91 17.24
N SER A 46 -1.73 -1.19 16.57
CA SER A 46 -1.82 -1.30 15.12
C SER A 46 -1.40 0.00 14.43
N LEU A 47 -1.83 1.16 14.96
CA LEU A 47 -1.43 2.47 14.43
C LEU A 47 0.05 2.77 14.68
N VAL A 48 0.61 2.38 15.83
CA VAL A 48 2.05 2.53 16.12
C VAL A 48 2.88 1.69 15.13
N TRP A 49 2.54 0.42 14.94
CA TRP A 49 3.20 -0.44 13.96
C TRP A 49 3.04 0.06 12.53
N GLY A 50 1.84 0.53 12.18
CA GLY A 50 1.57 1.15 10.88
C GLY A 50 2.42 2.41 10.65
N ALA A 51 2.51 3.30 11.64
CA ALA A 51 3.34 4.49 11.55
C ALA A 51 4.83 4.15 11.43
N ALA A 52 5.32 3.20 12.22
CA ALA A 52 6.71 2.75 12.15
C ALA A 52 7.05 2.10 10.79
N GLY A 53 6.19 1.21 10.30
CA GLY A 53 6.35 0.58 8.99
C GLY A 53 6.27 1.59 7.84
N GLY A 54 5.30 2.51 7.89
CA GLY A 54 5.17 3.59 6.92
C GLY A 54 6.36 4.54 6.90
N ALA A 55 6.91 4.89 8.07
CA ALA A 55 8.11 5.71 8.17
C ALA A 55 9.33 4.99 7.59
N ALA A 56 9.49 3.69 7.86
CA ALA A 56 10.55 2.88 7.27
C ALA A 56 10.44 2.81 5.73
N LEU A 57 9.23 2.59 5.21
CA LEU A 57 8.98 2.58 3.77
C LEU A 57 9.25 3.95 3.14
N ALA A 58 8.73 5.02 3.73
CA ALA A 58 8.95 6.39 3.26
C ALA A 58 10.43 6.77 3.26
N LEU A 59 11.17 6.43 4.33
CA LEU A 59 12.60 6.65 4.41
C LEU A 59 13.35 5.85 3.34
N SER A 60 13.01 4.57 3.14
CA SER A 60 13.65 3.74 2.11
C SER A 60 13.42 4.28 0.69
N SER A 61 12.21 4.78 0.42
CA SER A 61 11.84 5.41 -0.85
C SER A 61 12.60 6.72 -1.06
N GLU A 62 12.67 7.56 -0.02
CA GLU A 62 13.40 8.82 -0.03
C GLU A 62 14.90 8.62 -0.27
N LEU A 63 15.53 7.70 0.47
CA LEU A 63 16.94 7.36 0.29
C LEU A 63 17.19 6.81 -1.12
N SER A 64 16.30 5.96 -1.63
CA SER A 64 16.39 5.44 -2.99
C SER A 64 16.35 6.56 -4.02
N THR A 65 15.42 7.50 -3.90
CA THR A 65 15.32 8.67 -4.77
C THR A 65 16.54 9.57 -4.69
N ARG A 66 17.06 9.82 -3.48
CA ARG A 66 18.22 10.68 -3.26
C ARG A 66 19.51 10.09 -3.82
N TYR A 67 19.78 8.82 -3.57
CA TYR A 67 21.08 8.21 -3.83
C TYR A 67 21.16 7.39 -5.12
N THR A 68 20.03 7.04 -5.75
CA THR A 68 20.04 6.14 -6.91
C THR A 68 19.45 6.77 -8.17
N ARG A 69 19.92 6.34 -9.35
CA ARG A 69 19.37 6.79 -10.64
C ARG A 69 17.97 6.22 -10.90
N TRP A 70 17.71 5.01 -10.45
CA TRP A 70 16.43 4.32 -10.64
C TRP A 70 15.32 4.97 -9.80
N GLY A 71 15.60 5.35 -8.54
CA GLY A 71 14.64 6.05 -7.68
C GLY A 71 14.16 7.36 -8.31
N ARG A 72 15.10 8.20 -8.79
CA ARG A 72 14.76 9.42 -9.55
C ARG A 72 13.99 9.14 -10.84
N ALA A 73 14.27 8.01 -11.51
CA ALA A 73 13.55 7.64 -12.72
C ALA A 73 12.09 7.25 -12.44
N ILE A 74 11.83 6.54 -11.32
CA ILE A 74 10.48 6.24 -10.84
C ILE A 74 9.75 7.53 -10.47
N GLU A 75 10.37 8.41 -9.68
CA GLU A 75 9.74 9.68 -9.28
C GLU A 75 9.34 10.52 -10.51
N ARG A 76 10.25 10.66 -11.50
CA ARG A 76 9.92 11.35 -12.76
C ARG A 76 8.80 10.67 -13.54
N MET A 77 8.80 9.34 -13.62
CA MET A 77 7.73 8.60 -14.29
C MET A 77 6.38 8.83 -13.60
N LEU A 78 6.33 8.76 -12.28
CA LEU A 78 5.12 9.06 -11.51
C LEU A 78 4.67 10.49 -11.78
N LEU A 79 5.57 11.48 -11.72
CA LEU A 79 5.24 12.86 -12.07
C LEU A 79 4.67 13.03 -13.48
N THR A 80 5.17 12.28 -14.47
CA THR A 80 4.59 12.28 -15.83
C THR A 80 3.19 11.67 -15.87
N LEU A 81 2.91 10.66 -15.06
CA LEU A 81 1.61 9.95 -15.05
C LEU A 81 0.52 10.69 -14.30
N ILE A 82 0.83 11.24 -13.12
CA ILE A 82 -0.15 11.86 -12.22
C ILE A 82 -0.04 13.38 -12.14
N GLY A 83 1.07 13.96 -12.59
CA GLY A 83 1.34 15.40 -12.46
C GLY A 83 1.60 15.85 -11.02
N ARG A 84 1.73 17.16 -10.84
CA ARG A 84 1.73 17.77 -9.51
C ARG A 84 0.29 17.80 -8.99
N LEU A 85 0.06 17.17 -7.85
CA LEU A 85 -1.26 17.11 -7.22
C LEU A 85 -1.42 18.22 -6.19
N HIS A 86 -2.64 18.74 -6.06
CA HIS A 86 -3.01 19.52 -4.90
C HIS A 86 -2.89 18.63 -3.63
N PRO A 87 -2.53 19.16 -2.44
CA PRO A 87 -2.37 18.34 -1.25
C PRO A 87 -3.61 17.50 -0.89
N LEU A 88 -4.82 18.02 -1.15
CA LEU A 88 -6.06 17.26 -0.96
C LEU A 88 -6.19 16.10 -1.96
N ASP A 89 -5.78 16.28 -3.22
CA ASP A 89 -5.80 15.21 -4.21
C ASP A 89 -4.78 14.13 -3.85
N ALA A 90 -3.61 14.53 -3.34
CA ALA A 90 -2.59 13.60 -2.84
C ALA A 90 -3.10 12.82 -1.62
N LEU A 91 -3.80 13.48 -0.70
CA LEU A 91 -4.42 12.84 0.47
C LEU A 91 -5.45 11.80 0.04
N LEU A 92 -6.39 12.18 -0.84
CA LEU A 92 -7.46 11.31 -1.32
C LEU A 92 -6.89 10.13 -2.12
N LEU A 93 -5.94 10.38 -3.00
CA LEU A 93 -5.31 9.33 -3.79
C LEU A 93 -4.50 8.37 -2.91
N ALA A 94 -3.73 8.86 -1.94
CA ALA A 94 -2.99 8.03 -1.00
C ALA A 94 -3.94 7.15 -0.17
N LEU A 95 -5.06 7.71 0.31
CA LEU A 95 -6.03 6.97 1.09
C LEU A 95 -6.74 5.88 0.26
N LEU A 96 -7.23 6.23 -0.92
CA LEU A 96 -7.94 5.29 -1.80
C LEU A 96 -7.02 4.18 -2.30
N SER A 97 -5.79 4.51 -2.70
CA SER A 97 -4.81 3.52 -3.15
C SER A 97 -4.42 2.57 -2.03
N ALA A 98 -4.05 3.10 -0.85
CA ALA A 98 -3.68 2.27 0.30
C ALA A 98 -4.85 1.38 0.75
N ALA A 99 -6.06 1.93 0.88
CA ALA A 99 -7.22 1.15 1.28
C ALA A 99 -7.55 0.06 0.25
N GLY A 100 -7.60 0.40 -1.03
CA GLY A 100 -7.96 -0.55 -2.10
C GLY A 100 -6.95 -1.68 -2.23
N GLU A 101 -5.65 -1.35 -2.25
CA GLU A 101 -4.60 -2.35 -2.38
C GLU A 101 -4.50 -3.23 -1.14
N GLU A 102 -4.56 -2.69 0.08
CA GLU A 102 -4.49 -3.53 1.28
C GLU A 102 -5.75 -4.38 1.47
N LEU A 103 -6.93 -3.89 1.11
CA LEU A 103 -8.14 -4.72 1.07
C LEU A 103 -8.00 -5.90 0.11
N LEU A 104 -7.44 -5.67 -1.08
CA LEU A 104 -7.22 -6.73 -2.06
C LEU A 104 -6.12 -7.70 -1.63
N PHE A 105 -4.96 -7.20 -1.22
CA PHE A 105 -3.79 -8.02 -0.97
C PHE A 105 -3.76 -8.64 0.41
N ARG A 106 -4.13 -7.88 1.45
CA ARG A 106 -4.09 -8.34 2.86
C ARG A 106 -5.46 -8.81 3.30
N GLY A 107 -6.53 -8.21 2.77
CA GLY A 107 -7.89 -8.65 3.04
C GLY A 107 -8.35 -9.87 2.25
N LEU A 108 -7.87 -10.07 1.00
CA LEU A 108 -8.27 -11.22 0.19
C LEU A 108 -7.10 -12.17 -0.09
N ILE A 109 -6.06 -11.73 -0.79
CA ILE A 109 -5.03 -12.65 -1.33
C ILE A 109 -4.23 -13.32 -0.20
N LEU A 110 -3.82 -12.58 0.82
CA LEU A 110 -2.98 -13.07 1.92
C LEU A 110 -3.65 -14.24 2.71
N PRO A 111 -4.92 -14.15 3.15
CA PRO A 111 -5.61 -15.26 3.79
C PRO A 111 -5.60 -16.57 2.99
N TYR A 112 -5.72 -16.50 1.65
CA TYR A 112 -5.80 -17.70 0.80
C TYR A 112 -4.45 -18.21 0.29
N ALA A 113 -3.51 -17.32 0.02
CA ALA A 113 -2.25 -17.65 -0.67
C ALA A 113 -1.03 -17.57 0.24
N GLY A 114 -1.16 -16.95 1.42
CA GLY A 114 -0.05 -16.72 2.34
C GLY A 114 0.84 -15.53 1.97
N LEU A 115 1.79 -15.25 2.86
CA LEU A 115 2.59 -14.03 2.85
C LEU A 115 3.43 -13.87 1.58
N LEU A 116 4.19 -14.90 1.22
CA LEU A 116 5.13 -14.82 0.11
C LEU A 116 4.41 -14.66 -1.24
N PRO A 117 3.40 -15.48 -1.61
CA PRO A 117 2.67 -15.29 -2.86
C PRO A 117 1.94 -13.94 -2.95
N SER A 118 1.32 -13.48 -1.85
CA SER A 118 0.68 -12.17 -1.81
C SER A 118 1.67 -11.03 -2.07
N ALA A 119 2.85 -11.06 -1.45
CA ALA A 119 3.90 -10.06 -1.65
C ALA A 119 4.52 -10.10 -3.05
N LEU A 120 4.73 -11.29 -3.61
CA LEU A 120 5.24 -11.43 -4.98
C LEU A 120 4.23 -10.91 -6.01
N LEU A 121 2.94 -11.20 -5.85
CA LEU A 121 1.89 -10.67 -6.72
C LEU A 121 1.78 -9.16 -6.60
N PHE A 122 1.93 -8.62 -5.38
CA PHE A 122 2.00 -7.17 -5.17
C PHE A 122 3.16 -6.56 -5.96
N GLY A 123 4.38 -7.10 -5.83
CA GLY A 123 5.53 -6.65 -6.62
C GLY A 123 5.34 -6.80 -8.13
N ALA A 124 4.66 -7.87 -8.58
CA ALA A 124 4.39 -8.13 -9.99
C ALA A 124 3.43 -7.09 -10.61
N LEU A 125 2.43 -6.60 -9.86
CA LEU A 125 1.56 -5.50 -10.34
C LEU A 125 2.29 -4.15 -10.41
N HIS A 126 3.45 -4.05 -9.77
CA HIS A 126 4.35 -2.89 -9.82
C HIS A 126 5.46 -3.08 -10.88
N ILE A 127 5.23 -3.91 -11.90
CA ILE A 127 6.15 -4.03 -13.03
C ILE A 127 5.96 -2.84 -13.98
N VAL A 128 7.04 -2.09 -14.17
CA VAL A 128 7.14 -1.14 -15.27
C VAL A 128 7.93 -1.79 -16.40
N PRO A 129 7.38 -1.88 -17.62
CA PRO A 129 8.04 -2.50 -18.77
C PRO A 129 9.18 -1.62 -19.32
N ARG A 130 10.18 -1.33 -18.48
CA ARG A 130 11.42 -0.60 -18.81
C ARG A 130 12.60 -1.24 -18.07
N LYS A 131 13.69 -1.52 -18.80
CA LYS A 131 14.87 -2.30 -18.33
C LYS A 131 15.49 -1.87 -16.99
N HIS A 132 15.29 -0.64 -16.53
CA HIS A 132 15.92 -0.10 -15.31
C HIS A 132 14.93 0.10 -14.15
N LEU A 133 13.66 -0.27 -14.32
CA LEU A 133 12.60 -0.02 -13.33
C LEU A 133 12.10 -1.30 -12.62
N TRP A 134 12.65 -2.47 -12.95
CA TRP A 134 12.35 -3.73 -12.23
C TRP A 134 12.72 -3.68 -10.73
N VAL A 135 13.67 -2.81 -10.36
CA VAL A 135 14.04 -2.57 -8.96
C VAL A 135 12.86 -2.02 -8.16
N TRP A 136 11.95 -1.28 -8.81
CA TRP A 136 10.70 -0.86 -8.18
C TRP A 136 9.82 -2.04 -7.83
N SER A 137 9.69 -3.02 -8.73
CA SER A 137 8.90 -4.23 -8.51
C SER A 137 9.47 -5.07 -7.37
N LEU A 138 10.81 -5.16 -7.27
CA LEU A 138 11.47 -5.81 -6.15
C LEU A 138 11.23 -5.05 -4.84
N TRP A 139 11.38 -3.71 -4.85
CA TRP A 139 11.09 -2.88 -3.69
C TRP A 139 9.63 -3.01 -3.25
N ALA A 140 8.69 -3.03 -4.21
CA ALA A 140 7.27 -3.24 -3.96
C ALA A 140 7.00 -4.63 -3.39
N ALA A 141 7.67 -5.69 -3.85
CA ALA A 141 7.57 -7.01 -3.24
C ALA A 141 8.07 -7.02 -1.78
N VAL A 142 9.18 -6.34 -1.49
CA VAL A 142 9.71 -6.20 -0.11
C VAL A 142 8.77 -5.38 0.76
N ALA A 143 8.24 -4.26 0.24
CA ALA A 143 7.20 -3.50 0.92
C ALA A 143 5.96 -4.38 1.17
N GLY A 144 5.62 -5.22 0.20
CA GLY A 144 4.51 -6.16 0.31
C GLY A 144 4.71 -7.22 1.39
N LEU A 145 5.95 -7.70 1.60
CA LEU A 145 6.29 -8.57 2.72
C LEU A 145 6.10 -7.85 4.06
N LEU A 146 6.58 -6.60 4.17
CA LEU A 146 6.42 -5.80 5.38
C LEU A 146 4.94 -5.55 5.68
N LEU A 147 4.16 -5.10 4.70
CA LEU A 147 2.73 -4.84 4.86
C LEU A 147 1.94 -6.10 5.23
N GLY A 148 2.25 -7.23 4.58
CA GLY A 148 1.66 -8.52 4.95
C GLY A 148 2.04 -8.94 6.37
N TYR A 149 3.30 -8.77 6.77
CA TYR A 149 3.75 -9.05 8.12
C TYR A 149 3.06 -8.17 9.17
N LEU A 150 2.88 -6.87 8.89
CA LEU A 150 2.14 -5.96 9.75
C LEU A 150 0.70 -6.45 9.95
N ALA A 151 0.03 -6.87 8.87
CA ALA A 151 -1.34 -7.41 8.94
C ALA A 151 -1.44 -8.62 9.88
N ILE A 152 -0.52 -9.57 9.72
CA ILE A 152 -0.43 -10.79 10.55
C ILE A 152 -0.13 -10.42 12.01
N LEU A 153 0.87 -9.56 12.22
CA LEU A 153 1.33 -9.16 13.54
C LEU A 153 0.23 -8.48 14.35
N THR A 154 -0.56 -7.61 13.72
CA THR A 154 -1.61 -6.83 14.40
C THR A 154 -2.99 -7.49 14.35
N GLY A 155 -3.14 -8.57 13.58
CA GLY A 155 -4.41 -9.28 13.39
C GLY A 155 -5.45 -8.47 12.63
N GLY A 156 -5.06 -7.58 11.72
CA GLY A 156 -6.01 -6.73 10.99
C GLY A 156 -5.36 -5.73 10.02
N LEU A 157 -6.20 -4.99 9.31
CA LEU A 157 -5.77 -4.19 8.14
C LEU A 157 -5.31 -2.76 8.43
N ILE A 158 -5.62 -2.17 9.58
CA ILE A 158 -5.33 -0.75 9.82
C ILE A 158 -3.84 -0.46 9.88
N ALA A 159 -3.02 -1.39 10.36
CA ALA A 159 -1.56 -1.26 10.40
C ALA A 159 -0.97 -1.19 8.98
N PRO A 160 -1.20 -2.16 8.07
CA PRO A 160 -0.70 -2.03 6.71
C PRO A 160 -1.35 -0.87 5.94
N ILE A 161 -2.64 -0.57 6.14
CA ILE A 161 -3.30 0.58 5.49
C ILE A 161 -2.60 1.88 5.89
N SER A 162 -2.31 2.07 7.18
CA SER A 162 -1.65 3.27 7.68
C SER A 162 -0.21 3.39 7.17
N ALA A 163 0.53 2.27 7.15
CA ALA A 163 1.90 2.22 6.62
C ALA A 163 1.95 2.57 5.13
N HIS A 164 1.08 1.96 4.34
CA HIS A 164 0.98 2.17 2.90
C HIS A 164 0.50 3.60 2.59
N PHE A 165 -0.52 4.08 3.31
CA PHE A 165 -0.99 5.46 3.21
C PHE A 165 0.15 6.44 3.44
N LEU A 166 0.96 6.24 4.49
CA LEU A 166 2.03 7.16 4.85
C LEU A 166 3.12 7.25 3.76
N VAL A 167 3.57 6.12 3.23
CA VAL A 167 4.57 6.13 2.14
C VAL A 167 4.02 6.75 0.86
N ASN A 168 2.75 6.47 0.51
CA ASN A 168 2.12 7.06 -0.66
C ASN A 168 1.93 8.57 -0.49
N PHE A 169 1.39 9.00 0.64
CA PHE A 169 1.13 10.41 0.90
C PHE A 169 2.41 11.24 0.92
N ILE A 170 3.46 10.76 1.59
CA ILE A 170 4.77 11.43 1.59
C ILE A 170 5.33 11.50 0.17
N GLY A 171 5.32 10.38 -0.57
CA GLY A 171 5.84 10.31 -1.94
C GLY A 171 5.11 11.25 -2.91
N LEU A 172 3.79 11.30 -2.85
CA LEU A 172 2.96 12.18 -3.67
C LEU A 172 3.23 13.67 -3.37
N LEU A 173 3.38 14.02 -2.10
CA LEU A 173 3.69 15.40 -1.69
C LEU A 173 5.14 15.80 -1.97
N SER A 174 6.10 14.88 -1.87
CA SER A 174 7.52 15.17 -2.11
C SER A 174 7.81 15.33 -3.59
N ALA A 175 7.22 14.48 -4.44
CA ALA A 175 7.32 14.60 -5.89
C ALA A 175 6.80 15.97 -6.37
N GLY A 176 5.72 16.46 -5.77
CA GLY A 176 5.18 17.80 -6.05
C GLY A 176 6.06 18.97 -5.63
N ARG A 177 7.13 18.76 -4.84
CA ARG A 177 8.04 19.82 -4.35
C ARG A 177 9.42 19.80 -5.02
N ARG A 178 9.89 18.63 -5.45
CA ARG A 178 11.20 18.43 -6.09
C ARG A 178 11.10 18.62 -7.60
N SER A 179 10.81 19.84 -8.03
CA SER A 179 11.08 20.24 -9.41
C SER A 179 12.58 20.52 -9.55
N VAL A 180 13.29 19.63 -10.26
CA VAL A 180 14.55 19.93 -10.97
C VAL A 180 14.17 20.38 -12.36
#